data_AF-A0A3M1HZ90-F1
#
_entry.id   AF-A0A3M1HZ90-F1
#
_cell.length_a   1.000
_cell.length_b   1.000
_cell.length_c   1.000
_cell.angle_alpha   90.00
_cell.angle_beta   90.00
_cell.angle_gamma   90.00
#
_symmetry.space_group_name_H-M   'P 1'
#
loop_
_entity.id
_entity.type
_entity.pdbx_description
1 polymer ?
#
loop_
_entity_poly.entity_id
_entity_poly.type
_entity_poly.pdbx_seq_one_letter_code
_entity_poly.pdbx_strand_id
1 'polypeptide(L)'
;MTSHRQPVLEHVTCPLCGPEAGQEVRYEFPPFAVVTCRACGLMFLSPRLTEEDILQLYQDQEYYDSSVAGRGYDEYLNVRRNWVKTFRRRLRRI
;
A
#
# COMPACT_ATOMS: atom_id res chain seq x y z
N MET A 1 12.55 19.28 -14.85
CA MET A 1 13.02 18.93 -13.49
C MET A 1 11.80 18.91 -12.59
N THR A 2 11.08 17.78 -12.55
CA THR A 2 9.98 17.58 -11.60
C THR A 2 10.60 17.49 -10.21
N SER A 3 10.31 18.49 -9.37
CA SER A 3 10.69 18.47 -7.96
C SER A 3 9.83 17.41 -7.27
N HIS A 4 10.39 16.23 -7.01
CA HIS A 4 9.68 15.20 -6.24
C HIS A 4 9.68 15.64 -4.77
N ARG A 5 8.51 16.05 -4.26
CA ARG A 5 8.29 16.32 -2.83
C ARG A 5 8.68 15.07 -2.05
N GLN A 6 9.52 15.24 -1.02
CA GLN A 6 9.90 14.14 -0.16
C GLN A 6 8.68 13.74 0.69
N PRO A 7 8.30 12.44 0.71
CA PRO A 7 7.16 11.99 1.50
C PRO A 7 7.41 12.20 3.00
N VAL A 8 6.38 12.62 3.71
CA VAL A 8 6.40 12.86 5.16
C VAL A 8 5.98 11.58 5.88
N LEU A 9 6.66 11.29 6.99
CA LEU A 9 6.40 10.15 7.84
C LEU A 9 5.70 10.55 9.13
N GLU A 10 4.73 9.74 9.55
CA GLU A 10 4.01 9.88 10.82
C GLU A 10 4.13 8.60 11.66
N HIS A 11 4.26 8.76 12.98
CA HIS A 11 4.09 7.67 13.92
C HIS A 11 2.61 7.56 14.27
N VAL A 12 2.06 6.36 14.14
CA VAL A 12 0.63 6.11 14.35
C VAL A 12 0.38 5.15 15.49
N THR A 13 -0.87 5.16 15.96
CA THR A 13 -1.37 4.28 17.01
C THR A 13 -2.28 3.21 16.40
N CYS A 14 -2.73 2.26 17.21
CA CYS A 14 -3.61 1.21 16.71
C CYS A 14 -4.94 1.82 16.23
N PRO A 15 -5.35 1.61 14.95
CA PRO A 15 -6.61 2.17 14.44
C PRO A 15 -7.87 1.53 15.05
N LEU A 16 -7.71 0.43 15.80
CA LEU A 16 -8.82 -0.28 16.44
C LEU A 16 -8.91 0.04 17.94
N CYS A 17 -7.77 0.11 18.63
CA CYS A 17 -7.73 0.28 20.09
C CYS A 17 -7.36 1.70 20.54
N GLY A 18 -6.84 2.54 19.63
CA GLY A 18 -6.42 3.89 19.94
C GLY A 18 -5.04 3.99 20.64
N PRO A 19 -4.71 5.18 21.16
CA PRO A 19 -3.36 5.53 21.65
C PRO A 19 -2.93 4.78 22.92
N GLU A 20 -3.88 4.39 23.78
CA GLU A 20 -3.58 3.72 25.05
C GLU A 20 -3.08 2.27 24.87
N ALA A 21 -3.42 1.67 23.73
CA ALA A 21 -2.97 0.34 23.39
C ALA A 21 -1.55 0.41 22.85
N GLY A 22 -0.58 0.45 23.77
CA GLY A 22 0.85 0.49 23.44
C GLY A 22 1.26 -0.55 22.39
N GLN A 23 2.41 -0.31 21.76
CA GLN A 23 2.89 -1.10 20.61
C GLN A 23 4.28 -1.69 20.85
N GLU A 24 4.60 -2.77 20.13
CA GLU A 24 5.89 -3.46 20.17
C GLU A 24 6.45 -3.58 18.76
N VAL A 25 7.71 -3.22 18.56
CA VAL A 25 8.40 -3.38 17.26
C VAL A 25 8.63 -4.87 16.97
N ARG A 26 8.29 -5.30 15.75
CA ARG A 26 8.54 -6.67 15.27
C ARG A 26 9.67 -6.73 14.25
N TYR A 27 9.69 -5.77 13.33
CA TYR A 27 10.67 -5.71 12.25
C TYR A 27 11.00 -4.26 11.93
N GLU A 28 12.28 -3.95 11.81
CA GLU A 28 12.77 -2.62 11.40
C GLU A 28 13.36 -2.72 10.00
N PHE A 29 12.98 -1.79 9.12
CA PHE A 29 13.55 -1.62 7.79
C PHE A 29 13.47 -0.13 7.42
N PRO A 30 14.54 0.64 7.66
CA PRO A 30 14.49 2.09 7.54
C PRO A 30 13.95 2.56 6.17
N PRO A 31 13.06 3.57 6.16
CA PRO A 31 12.65 4.39 7.30
C PRO A 31 11.44 3.84 8.09
N PHE A 32 10.99 2.62 7.83
CA PHE A 32 9.76 2.04 8.39
C PHE A 32 10.02 0.97 9.46
N ALA A 33 8.98 0.62 10.20
CA ALA A 33 8.95 -0.56 11.04
C ALA A 33 7.54 -1.18 11.06
N VAL A 34 7.47 -2.51 11.17
CA VAL A 34 6.24 -3.22 11.50
C VAL A 34 6.15 -3.33 13.02
N VAL A 35 5.04 -2.86 13.56
CA VAL A 35 4.71 -2.87 14.98
C VAL A 35 3.47 -3.73 15.23
N THR A 36 3.34 -4.30 16.41
CA THR A 36 2.13 -5.03 16.87
C THR A 36 1.47 -4.29 18.02
N CYS A 37 0.16 -4.12 17.97
CA CYS A 37 -0.63 -3.62 19.10
C CYS A 37 -0.65 -4.65 20.24
N ARG A 38 -0.33 -4.23 21.47
CA ARG A 38 -0.34 -5.11 22.65
C ARG A 38 -1.75 -5.51 23.11
N ALA A 39 -2.79 -4.79 22.69
CA ALA A 39 -4.17 -5.08 23.09
C ALA A 39 -4.91 -6.05 22.13
N CYS A 40 -4.82 -5.83 20.82
CA CYS A 40 -5.57 -6.63 19.83
C CYS A 40 -4.70 -7.49 18.91
N GLY A 41 -3.38 -7.36 18.95
CA GLY A 41 -2.47 -8.11 18.09
C GLY A 41 -2.41 -7.64 16.63
N LEU A 42 -3.12 -6.57 16.26
CA LEU A 42 -3.02 -5.99 14.91
C LEU A 42 -1.59 -5.55 14.61
N MET A 43 -1.07 -5.96 13.45
CA MET A 43 0.21 -5.51 12.92
C MET A 43 0.01 -4.39 11.90
N PHE A 44 0.82 -3.33 11.98
CA PHE A 44 0.75 -2.17 11.09
C PHE A 44 2.11 -1.49 10.98
N LEU A 45 2.24 -0.51 10.08
CA LEU A 45 3.46 0.29 9.92
C LEU A 45 3.44 1.50 10.84
N SER A 46 4.52 1.70 11.58
CA SER A 46 4.78 2.92 12.35
C SER A 46 6.30 3.08 12.51
N PRO A 47 6.92 4.12 11.94
CA PRO A 47 6.29 5.19 11.17
C PRO A 47 5.76 4.71 9.80
N ARG A 48 4.81 5.46 9.23
CA ARG A 48 4.25 5.26 7.89
C ARG A 48 4.12 6.59 7.16
N LEU A 49 3.80 6.57 5.87
CA LEU A 49 3.44 7.77 5.12
C LEU A 49 2.19 8.45 5.73
N THR A 50 2.14 9.79 5.67
CA THR A 50 0.90 10.53 5.96
C THR A 50 -0.21 10.14 4.99
N GLU A 51 -1.47 10.34 5.36
CA GLU A 51 -2.60 10.08 4.46
C GLU A 51 -2.48 10.88 3.15
N GLU A 52 -2.06 12.14 3.21
CA GLU A 52 -1.82 12.98 2.04
C GLU A 52 -0.80 12.35 1.08
N ASP A 53 0.35 11.90 1.62
CA ASP A 53 1.41 11.29 0.81
C ASP A 53 1.02 9.89 0.32
N ILE A 54 0.22 9.14 1.07
CA ILE A 54 -0.37 7.87 0.60
C ILE A 54 -1.25 8.14 -0.62
N LEU A 55 -2.16 9.11 -0.53
CA LEU A 55 -3.06 9.45 -1.63
C LEU A 55 -2.29 9.94 -2.85
N GLN A 56 -1.25 10.76 -2.66
CA GLN A 56 -0.40 11.23 -3.74
C GLN A 56 0.36 10.07 -4.41
N LEU A 57 0.92 9.14 -3.62
CA LEU A 57 1.61 7.96 -4.12
C LEU A 57 0.70 7.09 -5.00
N TYR A 58 -0.54 6.84 -4.56
CA TYR A 58 -1.50 6.03 -5.32
C TYR A 58 -2.13 6.78 -6.51
N GLN A 59 -2.00 8.09 -6.59
CA GLN A 59 -2.44 8.88 -7.76
C GLN A 59 -1.39 8.92 -8.86
N ASP A 60 -0.12 8.67 -8.53
CA ASP A 60 0.96 8.65 -9.50
C ASP A 60 0.85 7.44 -10.43
N GLN A 61 0.92 7.67 -11.74
CA GLN A 61 0.90 6.59 -12.72
C GLN A 61 2.14 5.69 -12.62
N GLU A 62 3.28 6.26 -12.19
CA GLU A 62 4.52 5.51 -12.02
C GLU A 62 4.39 4.42 -10.95
N TYR A 63 3.52 4.59 -9.94
CA TYR A 63 3.23 3.56 -8.96
C TYR A 63 2.68 2.27 -9.61
N TYR A 64 1.93 2.40 -10.69
CA TYR A 64 1.32 1.29 -11.42
C TYR A 64 2.18 0.80 -12.60
N ASP A 65 3.25 1.51 -12.92
CA ASP A 65 4.19 1.15 -13.98
C ASP A 65 5.40 0.44 -13.35
N SER A 66 5.31 -0.89 -13.23
CA SER A 66 6.39 -1.68 -12.65
C SER A 66 7.58 -1.73 -13.61
N SER A 67 8.55 -0.82 -13.43
CA SER A 67 9.84 -0.86 -14.14
C SER A 67 10.74 -2.05 -13.75
N VAL A 68 10.31 -2.86 -12.77
CA VAL A 68 11.04 -4.04 -12.28
C VAL A 68 10.35 -5.32 -12.77
N ALA A 69 10.82 -5.84 -13.90
CA ALA A 69 10.39 -7.14 -14.42
C ALA A 69 10.51 -8.24 -13.34
N GLY A 70 9.44 -9.00 -13.10
CA GLY A 70 9.44 -10.14 -12.19
C GLY A 70 9.28 -9.81 -10.69
N ARG A 71 8.98 -8.56 -10.32
CA ARG A 71 8.54 -8.22 -8.95
C ARG A 71 7.21 -7.46 -8.98
N GLY A 72 6.12 -8.22 -9.03
CA GLY A 72 4.75 -7.71 -9.03
C GLY A 72 3.85 -8.54 -9.94
N TYR A 73 2.57 -8.17 -10.03
CA TYR A 73 1.77 -8.56 -11.19
C TYR A 73 2.29 -7.73 -12.36
N ASP A 74 3.01 -8.35 -13.29
CA ASP A 74 3.42 -7.71 -14.53
C ASP A 74 2.18 -7.05 -15.15
N GLU A 75 2.15 -5.72 -15.07
CA GLU A 75 1.26 -4.85 -15.80
C GLU A 75 -0.24 -5.15 -15.62
N TYR A 76 -0.78 -4.82 -14.42
CA TYR A 76 -2.23 -4.86 -14.11
C TYR A 76 -3.09 -4.20 -15.20
N LEU A 77 -2.55 -3.20 -15.89
CA LEU A 77 -3.21 -2.48 -16.98
C LEU A 77 -3.13 -3.21 -18.33
N ASN A 78 -2.08 -3.99 -18.61
CA ASN A 78 -1.90 -4.65 -19.91
C ASN A 78 -2.76 -5.92 -20.06
N VAL A 79 -3.21 -6.50 -18.94
CA VAL A 79 -4.19 -7.60 -18.95
C VAL A 79 -5.65 -7.15 -19.15
N ARG A 80 -5.92 -5.83 -19.23
CA ARG A 80 -7.27 -5.27 -19.41
C ARG A 80 -8.03 -5.91 -20.58
N ARG A 81 -7.35 -6.15 -21.71
CA ARG A 81 -7.97 -6.80 -22.89
C ARG A 81 -8.46 -8.22 -22.56
N ASN A 82 -7.69 -8.97 -21.78
CA ASN A 82 -8.02 -10.34 -21.38
C ASN A 82 -9.18 -10.37 -20.38
N TRP A 83 -9.24 -9.41 -19.46
CA TRP A 83 -10.36 -9.25 -18.53
C TRP A 83 -11.66 -8.92 -19.24
N VAL A 84 -11.67 -7.92 -20.13
CA VAL A 84 -12.86 -7.56 -20.91
C VAL A 84 -13.35 -8.76 -21.74
N LYS A 85 -12.43 -9.49 -22.37
CA LYS A 85 -12.77 -10.69 -23.16
C LYS A 85 -13.39 -11.79 -22.29
N THR A 86 -12.80 -12.06 -21.13
CA THR A 86 -13.27 -13.10 -20.21
C THR A 86 -14.62 -12.73 -19.59
N PHE A 87 -14.77 -11.48 -19.16
CA PHE A 87 -16.02 -10.95 -18.63
C PHE A 87 -17.15 -11.04 -19.67
N ARG A 88 -16.92 -10.58 -20.91
CA ARG A 88 -17.89 -10.71 -22.01
C ARG A 88 -18.24 -12.16 -22.35
N ARG A 89 -17.33 -13.11 -22.14
CA ARG A 89 -17.62 -14.55 -22.31
C ARG A 89 -18.50 -15.08 -21.18
N ARG A 90 -18.23 -14.68 -19.93
CA ARG A 90 -19.05 -15.08 -18.77
C ARG A 90 -20.45 -14.47 -18.83
N LEU A 91 -20.57 -13.20 -19.19
CA LEU A 91 -21.86 -12.51 -19.29
C LEU A 91 -22.81 -13.16 -20.31
N ARG A 92 -22.28 -13.78 -21.37
CA ARG A 92 -23.07 -14.53 -22.37
C ARG A 92 -23.56 -15.90 -21.90
N ARG A 93 -23.16 -16.34 -20.70
CA ARG A 93 -23.50 -17.65 -20.12
C ARG A 93 -24.42 -17.53 -18.90
N ILE A 94 -24.89 -16.32 -18.61
CA ILE A 94 -25.85 -15.98 -17.57
C ILE A 94 -27.06 -15.40 -18.30
#